data_AF-A0A976LNT8-F1
#
_entry.id   AF-A0A976LNT8-F1
#
_cell.length_a   1.000
_cell.length_b   1.000
_cell.length_c   1.000
_cell.angle_alpha   90.00
_cell.angle_beta   90.00
_cell.angle_gamma   90.00
#
_symmetry.space_group_name_H-M   'P 1'
#
loop_
_entity.id
_entity.type
_entity.pdbx_description
1 polymer ?
#
loop_
_entity_poly.entity_id
_entity_poly.type
_entity_poly.pdbx_seq_one_letter_code
_entity_poly.pdbx_strand_id
1 'polypeptide(L)'
;MERQESSHRVKLTAIACFILAILLCASPCGAQFVDVDEIADIDYVIEDNFLEVLGTANLYPGAYVDYGVYAYTGCTVNVYGGEIGDGFFVGLYTGEPSPVVTVYGMDFALDGVPLDPSATQFSVDPYDGGILTGIYGNGDPIYLWFISDVPIYLQYPDTGITSEVTIDIKPGSDKNNINLKSRGIVPVAVLTTDDFDAGTVDPATVQFAGAAPVCWKLKDVDDDGDDDMMFHFRTQDLNLDQDSTEATLTGQTTQGVLIEGSDEVRIVPCCRRSLINRFSRDIRPVRNCRNRNPIISSVKSCKRNVYNGRHQSNR
;
A
#
# COMPACT_ATOMS: atom_id res chain seq x y z
N MET A 1 36.72 48.65 26.97
CA MET A 1 36.26 48.95 25.60
C MET A 1 35.04 48.09 25.36
N GLU A 2 33.84 48.61 25.62
CA GLU A 2 32.58 47.97 25.26
C GLU A 2 31.68 49.09 24.79
N ARG A 3 31.45 49.16 23.47
CA ARG A 3 30.61 50.19 22.85
C ARG A 3 29.76 49.55 21.76
N GLN A 4 28.46 49.56 22.03
CA GLN A 4 27.33 49.60 21.10
C GLN A 4 27.16 48.44 20.10
N GLU A 5 26.37 47.44 20.50
CA GLU A 5 25.58 46.60 19.57
C GLU A 5 24.05 46.74 19.76
N SER A 6 23.56 47.53 20.72
CA SER A 6 22.14 47.54 21.08
C SER A 6 21.24 48.47 20.24
N SER A 7 21.79 49.28 19.31
CA SER A 7 20.99 50.30 18.60
C SER A 7 20.41 49.85 17.25
N HIS A 8 20.84 48.72 16.68
CA HIS A 8 20.33 48.22 15.40
C HIS A 8 19.15 47.23 15.55
N ARG A 9 19.18 46.38 16.59
CA ARG A 9 18.11 45.39 16.85
C ARG A 9 16.76 46.04 17.19
N VAL A 10 16.76 47.18 17.89
CA VAL A 10 15.54 47.91 18.29
C VAL A 10 14.89 48.66 17.12
N LYS A 11 15.67 49.02 16.08
CA LYS A 11 15.14 49.68 14.89
C LYS A 11 14.54 48.70 13.89
N LEU A 12 15.10 47.49 13.75
CA LEU A 12 14.50 46.43 12.90
C LEU A 12 13.20 45.87 13.50
N THR A 13 13.15 45.65 14.81
CA THR A 13 11.91 45.20 15.50
C THR A 13 10.80 46.25 15.38
N ALA A 14 11.12 47.54 15.52
CA ALA A 14 10.12 48.60 15.34
C ALA A 14 9.59 48.69 13.89
N ILE A 15 10.42 48.43 12.88
CA ILE A 15 10.02 48.46 11.46
C ILE A 15 9.19 47.21 11.10
N ALA A 16 9.59 46.02 11.58
CA ALA A 16 8.81 44.79 11.40
C ALA A 16 7.44 44.89 12.09
N CYS A 17 7.38 45.43 13.31
CA CYS A 17 6.12 45.71 13.98
C CYS A 17 5.26 46.77 13.27
N PHE A 18 5.87 47.71 12.54
CA PHE A 18 5.13 48.71 11.76
C PHE A 18 4.53 48.14 10.47
N ILE A 19 5.25 47.25 9.79
CA ILE A 19 4.73 46.51 8.62
C ILE A 19 3.63 45.53 9.05
N LEU A 20 3.81 44.84 10.19
CA LEU A 20 2.83 43.95 10.80
C LEU A 20 1.55 44.68 11.29
N ALA A 21 1.70 45.90 11.84
CA ALA A 21 0.56 46.72 12.25
C ALA A 21 -0.19 47.35 11.06
N ILE A 22 0.50 47.63 9.95
CA ILE A 22 -0.15 48.08 8.71
C ILE A 22 -0.94 46.92 8.08
N LEU A 23 -0.44 45.67 8.12
CA LEU A 23 -1.18 44.48 7.68
C LEU A 23 -2.42 44.18 8.56
N LEU A 24 -2.35 44.42 9.87
CA LEU A 24 -3.48 44.20 10.80
C LEU A 24 -4.53 45.34 10.81
N CYS A 25 -4.19 46.54 10.36
CA CYS A 25 -5.12 47.68 10.29
C CYS A 25 -5.60 48.00 8.87
N ALA A 26 -4.93 47.44 7.86
CA ALA A 26 -5.40 47.37 6.50
C ALA A 26 -5.65 45.89 6.18
N SER A 27 -6.71 45.31 6.75
CA SER A 27 -7.35 44.18 6.06
C SER A 27 -7.64 44.70 4.66
N PRO A 28 -6.96 44.22 3.60
CA PRO A 28 -7.29 44.64 2.26
C PRO A 28 -8.78 44.34 2.09
N CYS A 29 -9.55 45.29 1.60
CA CYS A 29 -11.01 45.24 1.45
C CYS A 29 -11.50 44.07 0.54
N GLY A 30 -10.60 43.17 0.15
CA GLY A 30 -10.84 42.00 -0.69
C GLY A 30 -10.87 40.66 0.04
N ALA A 31 -10.18 40.45 1.18
CA ALA A 31 -9.86 39.10 1.73
C ALA A 31 -11.02 38.11 1.67
N GLN A 32 -10.78 36.92 1.09
CA GLN A 32 -11.75 35.84 1.10
C GLN A 32 -11.62 35.09 2.42
N PHE A 33 -12.71 35.01 3.17
CA PHE A 33 -12.74 34.40 4.50
C PHE A 33 -13.42 33.04 4.47
N VAL A 34 -12.87 32.08 5.20
CA VAL A 34 -13.52 30.82 5.59
C VAL A 34 -13.75 30.90 7.10
N ASP A 35 -14.99 31.12 7.51
CA ASP A 35 -15.32 31.40 8.91
C ASP A 35 -15.21 30.14 9.79
N VAL A 36 -15.24 30.33 11.12
CA VAL A 36 -15.31 29.23 12.09
C VAL A 36 -16.54 28.37 11.79
N ASP A 37 -16.38 27.05 11.81
CA ASP A 37 -17.38 26.04 11.44
C ASP A 37 -17.76 25.98 9.94
N GLU A 38 -17.11 26.76 9.08
CA GLU A 38 -17.27 26.67 7.63
C GLU A 38 -16.29 25.65 7.02
N ILE A 39 -16.76 24.95 5.97
CA ILE A 39 -15.92 24.15 5.08
C ILE A 39 -16.01 24.79 3.70
N ALA A 40 -14.87 25.23 3.17
CA ALA A 40 -14.75 25.80 1.85
C ALA A 40 -13.94 24.86 0.94
N ASP A 41 -14.59 24.34 -0.10
CA ASP A 41 -13.96 23.63 -1.20
C ASP A 41 -13.62 24.64 -2.31
N ILE A 42 -12.33 24.81 -2.59
CA ILE A 42 -11.81 25.86 -3.46
C ILE A 42 -11.16 25.20 -4.68
N ASP A 43 -11.76 25.41 -5.83
CA ASP A 43 -11.29 24.98 -7.16
C ASP A 43 -11.33 26.14 -8.18
N TYR A 44 -11.35 27.38 -7.68
CA TYR A 44 -11.51 28.61 -8.45
C TYR A 44 -10.47 29.66 -8.09
N VAL A 45 -10.46 30.73 -8.88
CA VAL A 45 -9.51 31.84 -8.78
C VAL A 45 -9.97 32.85 -7.72
N ILE A 46 -9.07 33.17 -6.80
CA ILE A 46 -9.16 34.26 -5.82
C ILE A 46 -8.18 35.36 -6.26
N GLU A 47 -8.61 36.24 -7.15
CA GLU A 47 -7.80 37.31 -7.75
C GLU A 47 -7.55 38.48 -6.79
N ASP A 48 -6.35 39.09 -6.86
CA ASP A 48 -5.96 40.30 -6.12
C ASP A 48 -6.12 40.19 -4.59
N ASN A 49 -5.93 38.99 -4.02
CA ASN A 49 -6.40 38.75 -2.67
C ASN A 49 -5.73 37.61 -1.87
N PHE A 50 -5.90 37.67 -0.55
CA PHE A 50 -5.54 36.60 0.39
C PHE A 50 -6.75 35.71 0.70
N LEU A 51 -6.49 34.44 0.98
CA LEU A 51 -7.43 33.51 1.60
C LEU A 51 -7.16 33.42 3.10
N GLU A 52 -8.10 33.88 3.93
CA GLU A 52 -8.03 33.83 5.39
C GLU A 52 -8.88 32.67 5.93
N VAL A 53 -8.27 31.70 6.61
CA VAL A 53 -8.93 30.45 7.04
C VAL A 53 -9.02 30.37 8.56
N LEU A 54 -10.25 30.41 9.08
CA LEU A 54 -10.60 30.13 10.47
C LEU A 54 -11.34 28.79 10.64
N GLY A 55 -12.01 28.31 9.59
CA GLY A 55 -12.68 27.00 9.53
C GLY A 55 -11.82 25.93 8.85
N THR A 56 -12.38 25.27 7.83
CA THR A 56 -11.68 24.27 7.01
C THR A 56 -11.64 24.72 5.55
N ALA A 57 -10.45 24.80 4.97
CA ALA A 57 -10.26 25.06 3.54
C ALA A 57 -9.67 23.83 2.85
N ASN A 58 -10.29 23.39 1.76
CA ASN A 58 -9.79 22.35 0.88
C ASN A 58 -9.45 22.97 -0.48
N LEU A 59 -8.17 23.02 -0.81
CA LEU A 59 -7.66 23.58 -2.07
C LEU A 59 -7.49 22.43 -3.07
N TYR A 60 -8.24 22.48 -4.17
CA TYR A 60 -8.25 21.48 -5.23
C TYR A 60 -7.56 21.99 -6.50
N PRO A 61 -7.21 21.09 -7.44
CA PRO A 61 -6.76 21.50 -8.77
C PRO A 61 -7.70 22.54 -9.40
N GLY A 62 -7.14 23.63 -9.92
CA GLY A 62 -7.89 24.78 -10.42
C GLY A 62 -8.00 25.95 -9.43
N ALA A 63 -7.71 25.72 -8.15
CA ALA A 63 -7.53 26.82 -7.21
C ALA A 63 -6.34 27.70 -7.63
N TYR A 64 -6.56 29.01 -7.64
CA TYR A 64 -5.51 30.00 -7.79
C TYR A 64 -5.70 31.07 -6.72
N VAL A 65 -4.72 31.27 -5.83
CA VAL A 65 -4.79 32.30 -4.79
C VAL A 65 -3.66 33.29 -5.01
N ASP A 66 -4.00 34.51 -5.43
CA ASP A 66 -3.02 35.46 -5.99
C ASP A 66 -1.94 35.90 -5.00
N TYR A 67 -2.31 36.21 -3.75
CA TYR A 67 -1.34 36.67 -2.74
C TYR A 67 -0.88 35.58 -1.78
N GLY A 68 -1.78 34.72 -1.33
CA GLY A 68 -1.43 33.66 -0.39
C GLY A 68 -2.57 33.24 0.52
N VAL A 69 -2.27 32.26 1.37
CA VAL A 69 -3.21 31.70 2.35
C VAL A 69 -2.71 32.01 3.76
N TYR A 70 -3.61 32.45 4.63
CA TYR A 70 -3.42 32.61 6.07
C TYR A 70 -4.22 31.56 6.84
N ALA A 71 -3.51 30.67 7.53
CA ALA A 71 -4.10 29.65 8.40
C ALA A 71 -4.11 30.13 9.86
N TYR A 72 -5.30 30.35 10.44
CA TYR A 72 -5.47 30.82 11.82
C TYR A 72 -5.61 29.67 12.83
N THR A 73 -5.47 29.98 14.12
CA THR A 73 -5.62 29.00 15.22
C THR A 73 -6.89 28.16 15.09
N GLY A 74 -6.73 26.84 15.19
CA GLY A 74 -7.78 25.85 15.12
C GLY A 74 -8.34 25.53 13.72
N CYS A 75 -7.86 26.21 12.68
CA CYS A 75 -8.29 25.92 11.32
C CYS A 75 -7.65 24.63 10.78
N THR A 76 -8.24 24.12 9.69
CA THR A 76 -7.65 23.04 8.89
C THR A 76 -7.50 23.52 7.45
N VAL A 77 -6.31 23.34 6.87
CA VAL A 77 -6.05 23.62 5.45
C VAL A 77 -5.50 22.36 4.79
N ASN A 78 -6.25 21.85 3.82
CA ASN A 78 -5.87 20.69 3.02
C ASN A 78 -5.52 21.15 1.60
N VAL A 79 -4.33 20.83 1.12
CA VAL A 79 -3.84 21.24 -0.20
C VAL A 79 -3.71 20.02 -1.11
N TYR A 80 -4.67 19.83 -2.00
CA TYR A 80 -4.71 18.74 -3.00
C TYR A 80 -4.20 19.17 -4.37
N GLY A 81 -4.13 20.48 -4.63
CA GLY A 81 -3.65 21.04 -5.88
C GLY A 81 -3.89 22.55 -5.96
N GLY A 82 -3.55 23.12 -7.11
CA GLY A 82 -3.69 24.54 -7.39
C GLY A 82 -2.39 25.32 -7.22
N GLU A 83 -2.46 26.59 -7.62
CA GLU A 83 -1.36 27.55 -7.53
C GLU A 83 -1.68 28.55 -6.43
N ILE A 84 -0.77 28.63 -5.47
CA ILE A 84 -0.81 29.67 -4.45
C ILE A 84 0.34 30.59 -4.85
N GLY A 85 0.09 31.90 -4.91
CA GLY A 85 1.06 32.90 -5.37
C GLY A 85 2.36 32.90 -4.56
N ASP A 86 3.12 34.00 -4.61
CA ASP A 86 4.50 34.05 -4.09
C ASP A 86 4.66 33.78 -2.56
N GLY A 87 3.60 33.46 -1.80
CA GLY A 87 3.76 32.86 -0.48
C GLY A 87 2.55 32.12 0.12
N PHE A 88 2.84 31.02 0.81
CA PHE A 88 1.96 30.38 1.78
C PHE A 88 2.40 30.78 3.20
N PHE A 89 1.58 31.55 3.90
CA PHE A 89 1.94 32.10 5.21
C PHE A 89 1.12 31.44 6.32
N VAL A 90 1.75 30.59 7.13
CA VAL A 90 1.19 30.18 8.42
C VAL A 90 1.66 31.20 9.48
N GLY A 91 0.97 32.33 9.54
CA GLY A 91 1.32 33.47 10.40
C GLY A 91 0.61 33.46 11.76
N LEU A 92 1.26 32.89 12.77
CA LEU A 92 1.23 33.20 14.21
C LEU A 92 -0.04 33.88 14.79
N TYR A 93 -1.04 33.08 15.12
CA TYR A 93 -1.73 33.25 16.41
C TYR A 93 -1.36 32.08 17.30
N THR A 94 -0.55 32.34 18.32
CA THR A 94 -0.28 31.42 19.43
C THR A 94 -1.59 31.22 20.20
N GLY A 95 -2.45 30.38 19.65
CA GLY A 95 -3.69 29.92 20.24
C GLY A 95 -3.69 28.40 20.19
N GLU A 96 -4.07 27.79 21.29
CA GLU A 96 -4.47 26.39 21.29
C GLU A 96 -5.94 26.32 20.84
N PRO A 97 -6.29 25.52 19.83
CA PRO A 97 -5.44 24.59 19.08
C PRO A 97 -4.62 25.26 17.94
N SER A 98 -3.43 24.72 17.64
CA SER A 98 -2.64 25.13 16.47
C SER A 98 -3.37 24.83 15.15
N PRO A 99 -3.16 25.61 14.07
CA PRO A 99 -3.66 25.24 12.75
C PRO A 99 -3.06 23.91 12.29
N VAL A 100 -3.83 23.17 11.49
CA VAL A 100 -3.36 21.95 10.82
C VAL A 100 -3.31 22.22 9.33
N VAL A 101 -2.11 22.14 8.75
CA VAL A 101 -1.91 22.26 7.30
C VAL A 101 -1.35 20.95 6.77
N THR A 102 -2.05 20.37 5.79
CA THR A 102 -1.67 19.11 5.15
C THR A 102 -1.53 19.31 3.65
N VAL A 103 -0.38 18.93 3.10
CA VAL A 103 -0.15 18.91 1.64
C VAL A 103 -0.25 17.46 1.15
N TYR A 104 -1.10 17.25 0.14
CA TYR A 104 -1.36 15.95 -0.45
C TYR A 104 -0.54 15.78 -1.74
N GLY A 105 0.48 14.94 -1.72
CA GLY A 105 1.42 14.81 -2.84
C GLY A 105 2.47 13.74 -2.65
N MET A 106 3.44 13.71 -3.55
CA MET A 106 4.53 12.75 -3.62
C MET A 106 5.85 13.46 -3.95
N ASP A 107 6.96 12.74 -3.84
CA ASP A 107 8.30 13.22 -4.21
C ASP A 107 8.68 14.57 -3.57
N PHE A 108 8.31 14.74 -2.30
CA PHE A 108 8.53 15.99 -1.60
C PHE A 108 10.01 16.32 -1.44
N ALA A 109 10.36 17.58 -1.65
CA ALA A 109 11.67 18.14 -1.35
C ALA A 109 11.51 19.50 -0.69
N LEU A 110 12.32 19.76 0.33
CA LEU A 110 12.38 21.05 1.03
C LEU A 110 13.66 21.78 0.61
N ASP A 111 13.51 22.99 0.08
CA ASP A 111 14.61 23.82 -0.44
C ASP A 111 15.51 23.06 -1.44
N GLY A 112 14.89 22.23 -2.27
CA GLY A 112 15.56 21.39 -3.26
C GLY A 112 16.24 20.14 -2.70
N VAL A 113 16.13 19.86 -1.40
CA VAL A 113 16.60 18.63 -0.77
C VAL A 113 15.45 17.65 -0.62
N PRO A 114 15.48 16.46 -1.26
CA PRO A 114 14.45 15.45 -1.10
C PRO A 114 14.22 15.09 0.38
N LEU A 115 12.96 15.06 0.79
CA LEU A 115 12.56 14.59 2.10
C LEU A 115 12.61 13.05 2.13
N ASP A 116 12.73 12.49 3.33
CA ASP A 116 12.61 11.04 3.53
C ASP A 116 11.22 10.59 3.04
N PRO A 117 11.10 9.55 2.19
CA PRO A 117 9.80 9.04 1.73
C PRO A 117 8.85 8.65 2.88
N SER A 118 9.37 8.32 4.05
CA SER A 118 8.58 8.01 5.26
C SER A 118 8.20 9.24 6.08
N ALA A 119 8.63 10.45 5.69
CA ALA A 119 8.33 11.67 6.41
C ALA A 119 6.83 12.00 6.33
N THR A 120 6.18 12.11 7.49
CA THR A 120 4.77 12.51 7.60
C THR A 120 4.59 14.01 7.85
N GLN A 121 5.68 14.74 8.07
CA GLN A 121 5.69 16.17 8.31
C GLN A 121 7.10 16.76 8.12
N PHE A 122 7.17 18.08 7.92
CA PHE A 122 8.41 18.85 7.96
C PHE A 122 8.22 20.15 8.75
N SER A 123 9.32 20.85 9.01
CA SER A 123 9.29 22.17 9.66
C SER A 123 10.24 23.10 8.92
N VAL A 124 9.89 24.38 8.88
CA VAL A 124 10.66 25.45 8.26
C VAL A 124 11.13 26.45 9.31
N ASP A 125 12.07 27.32 8.95
CA ASP A 125 12.40 28.45 9.81
C ASP A 125 11.23 29.46 9.80
N PRO A 126 10.74 29.94 10.95
CA PRO A 126 9.59 30.84 11.00
C PRO A 126 9.90 32.26 10.50
N TYR A 127 11.16 32.60 10.21
CA TYR A 127 11.59 33.88 9.68
C TYR A 127 12.03 33.79 8.22
N ASP A 128 12.78 32.76 7.87
CA ASP A 128 13.32 32.57 6.52
C ASP A 128 12.39 31.71 5.63
N GLY A 129 11.50 30.92 6.24
CA GLY A 129 10.60 30.01 5.55
C GLY A 129 11.30 28.81 4.92
N GLY A 130 10.63 28.18 3.97
CA GLY A 130 11.17 27.09 3.15
C GLY A 130 10.25 26.74 1.99
N ILE A 131 10.82 26.33 0.86
CA ILE A 131 10.06 25.99 -0.35
C ILE A 131 9.85 24.48 -0.38
N LEU A 132 8.59 24.06 -0.30
CA LEU A 132 8.18 22.70 -0.58
C LEU A 132 7.94 22.54 -2.08
N THR A 133 8.65 21.58 -2.66
CA THR A 133 8.40 21.08 -4.01
C THR A 133 7.99 19.61 -3.97
N GLY A 134 7.37 19.11 -5.04
CA GLY A 134 6.86 17.74 -5.14
C GLY A 134 5.88 17.62 -6.30
N ILE A 135 5.05 16.58 -6.28
CA ILE A 135 4.03 16.32 -7.30
C ILE A 135 2.68 16.07 -6.60
N TYR A 136 1.63 16.82 -6.98
CA TYR A 136 0.28 16.59 -6.50
C TYR A 136 -0.30 15.28 -7.07
N GLY A 137 -1.38 14.77 -6.49
CA GLY A 137 -2.02 13.52 -6.95
C GLY A 137 -2.53 13.55 -8.39
N ASN A 138 -2.75 14.73 -8.97
CA ASN A 138 -3.13 14.91 -10.38
C ASN A 138 -1.92 15.03 -11.33
N GLY A 139 -0.69 14.96 -10.82
CA GLY A 139 0.54 15.08 -11.60
C GLY A 139 1.09 16.51 -11.73
N ASP A 140 0.38 17.52 -11.22
CA ASP A 140 0.86 18.90 -11.27
C ASP A 140 2.01 19.13 -10.28
N PRO A 141 2.98 20.01 -10.60
CA PRO A 141 4.07 20.30 -9.70
C PRO A 141 3.58 21.05 -8.46
N ILE A 142 4.11 20.66 -7.30
CA ILE A 142 3.98 21.41 -6.05
C ILE A 142 5.07 22.47 -6.03
N TYR A 143 4.68 23.71 -5.76
CA TYR A 143 5.59 24.80 -5.47
C TYR A 143 4.95 25.70 -4.43
N LEU A 144 5.27 25.47 -3.16
CA LEU A 144 4.67 26.15 -2.03
C LEU A 144 5.76 26.70 -1.11
N TRP A 145 5.80 28.02 -0.93
CA TRP A 145 6.71 28.63 0.04
C TRP A 145 6.02 28.76 1.39
N PHE A 146 6.50 28.05 2.41
CA PHE A 146 5.96 28.09 3.76
C PHE A 146 6.76 29.04 4.65
N ILE A 147 6.07 29.86 5.42
CA ILE A 147 6.56 30.44 6.67
C ILE A 147 5.67 29.91 7.79
N SER A 148 6.24 29.19 8.75
CA SER A 148 5.48 28.52 9.81
C SER A 148 6.32 28.28 11.05
N ASP A 149 5.71 28.41 12.23
CA ASP A 149 6.26 27.94 13.51
C ASP A 149 5.70 26.59 13.95
N VAL A 150 4.72 26.06 13.21
CA VAL A 150 4.13 24.73 13.38
C VAL A 150 4.56 23.79 12.25
N PRO A 151 4.61 22.47 12.49
CA PRO A 151 4.94 21.53 11.42
C PRO A 151 3.85 21.52 10.34
N ILE A 152 4.29 21.33 9.10
CA ILE A 152 3.41 21.09 7.95
C ILE A 152 3.33 19.58 7.74
N TYR A 153 2.13 19.05 7.67
CA TYR A 153 1.90 17.63 7.46
C TYR A 153 1.96 17.29 5.98
N LEU A 154 2.50 16.12 5.70
CA LEU A 154 2.60 15.54 4.37
C LEU A 154 1.71 14.32 4.35
N GLN A 155 0.89 14.21 3.32
CA GLN A 155 0.08 13.03 3.11
C GLN A 155 0.19 12.61 1.65
N TYR A 156 0.32 11.30 1.41
CA TYR A 156 0.19 10.80 0.06
C TYR A 156 -1.25 10.99 -0.40
N PRO A 157 -1.48 11.47 -1.63
CA PRO A 157 -2.83 11.70 -2.09
C PRO A 157 -3.49 10.33 -2.11
N ASP A 158 -4.57 10.18 -1.33
CA ASP A 158 -5.45 9.03 -1.37
C ASP A 158 -6.23 9.14 -2.68
N THR A 159 -5.50 9.01 -3.79
CA THR A 159 -6.01 9.22 -5.14
C THR A 159 -7.04 8.16 -5.50
N GLY A 160 -7.19 7.11 -4.68
CA GLY A 160 -7.84 5.86 -5.07
C GLY A 160 -7.17 5.23 -6.29
N ILE A 161 -6.00 5.74 -6.73
CA ILE A 161 -5.20 5.16 -7.79
C ILE A 161 -4.38 4.08 -7.11
N THR A 162 -4.97 2.89 -7.14
CA THR A 162 -4.27 1.66 -6.87
C THR A 162 -3.44 1.32 -8.10
N SER A 163 -2.12 1.30 -7.97
CA SER A 163 -1.24 0.79 -9.01
C SER A 163 -1.46 -0.71 -9.15
N GLU A 164 -1.88 -1.13 -10.35
CA GLU A 164 -1.97 -2.55 -10.68
C GLU A 164 -0.55 -3.11 -10.81
N VAL A 165 -0.24 -4.12 -9.99
CA VAL A 165 1.07 -4.78 -10.00
C VAL A 165 0.92 -6.21 -10.49
N THR A 166 1.90 -6.68 -11.26
CA THR A 166 1.95 -8.07 -11.67
C THR A 166 2.45 -8.91 -10.50
N ILE A 167 1.72 -9.96 -10.13
CA ILE A 167 2.14 -10.90 -9.11
C ILE A 167 2.19 -12.33 -9.66
N ASP A 168 3.06 -13.16 -9.08
CA ASP A 168 3.13 -14.60 -9.33
C ASP A 168 3.04 -15.36 -7.99
N ILE A 169 1.95 -16.11 -7.81
CA ILE A 169 1.74 -16.96 -6.64
C ILE A 169 2.43 -18.29 -6.85
N LYS A 170 3.43 -18.63 -6.03
CA LYS A 170 4.30 -19.81 -6.25
C LYS A 170 5.04 -19.78 -7.59
N PRO A 171 6.01 -18.87 -7.71
CA PRO A 171 6.82 -18.77 -8.91
C PRO A 171 7.44 -20.09 -9.37
N GLY A 172 7.37 -20.33 -10.68
CA GLY A 172 7.78 -21.58 -11.32
C GLY A 172 6.72 -22.71 -11.31
N SER A 173 5.45 -22.40 -11.00
CA SER A 173 4.36 -23.38 -11.00
C SER A 173 3.07 -22.81 -11.60
N ASP A 174 2.75 -23.11 -12.85
CA ASP A 174 1.57 -22.60 -13.59
C ASP A 174 0.16 -22.86 -13.00
N LYS A 175 0.03 -23.54 -11.86
CA LYS A 175 -1.26 -23.98 -11.29
C LYS A 175 -1.54 -23.49 -9.88
N ASN A 176 -0.55 -22.88 -9.23
CA ASN A 176 -0.69 -22.21 -7.93
C ASN A 176 -1.51 -23.03 -6.92
N ASN A 177 -1.21 -24.34 -6.82
CA ASN A 177 -2.04 -25.27 -6.04
C ASN A 177 -1.86 -25.01 -4.54
N ILE A 178 -2.89 -24.55 -3.84
CA ILE A 178 -2.83 -24.29 -2.39
C ILE A 178 -3.65 -25.34 -1.65
N ASN A 179 -3.01 -26.02 -0.69
CA ASN A 179 -3.71 -26.92 0.23
C ASN A 179 -3.94 -26.17 1.54
N LEU A 180 -5.16 -25.65 1.75
CA LEU A 180 -5.53 -24.87 2.93
C LEU A 180 -5.40 -25.64 4.26
N LYS A 181 -5.30 -26.97 4.23
CA LYS A 181 -5.05 -27.78 5.44
C LYS A 181 -3.56 -28.05 5.70
N SER A 182 -2.69 -27.62 4.80
CA SER A 182 -1.25 -27.70 5.00
C SER A 182 -0.79 -26.56 5.90
N ARG A 183 0.15 -26.85 6.81
CA ARG A 183 0.86 -25.83 7.60
C ARG A 183 2.06 -25.29 6.83
N GLY A 184 1.87 -25.10 5.52
CA GLY A 184 2.92 -24.70 4.60
C GLY A 184 3.13 -23.19 4.56
N ILE A 185 4.04 -22.79 3.68
CA ILE A 185 4.30 -21.41 3.29
C ILE A 185 3.92 -21.28 1.81
N VAL A 186 3.25 -20.18 1.47
CA VAL A 186 2.96 -19.78 0.09
C VAL A 186 3.89 -18.61 -0.26
N PRO A 187 4.88 -18.81 -1.14
CA PRO A 187 5.63 -17.71 -1.72
C PRO A 187 4.77 -16.95 -2.74
N VAL A 188 4.90 -15.63 -2.78
CA VAL A 188 4.25 -14.75 -3.77
C VAL A 188 5.26 -13.68 -4.16
N ALA A 189 5.52 -13.50 -5.46
CA ALA A 189 6.37 -12.45 -5.97
C ALA A 189 5.53 -11.28 -6.49
N VAL A 190 5.96 -10.06 -6.21
CA VAL A 190 5.56 -8.86 -6.96
C VAL A 190 6.67 -8.59 -7.95
N LEU A 191 6.34 -8.58 -9.24
CA LEU A 191 7.33 -8.45 -10.30
C LEU A 191 7.70 -7.00 -10.54
N THR A 192 8.99 -6.75 -10.77
CA THR A 192 9.44 -5.49 -11.35
C THR A 192 9.10 -5.49 -12.84
N THR A 193 8.75 -4.31 -13.36
CA THR A 193 8.40 -4.12 -14.78
C THR A 193 8.90 -2.75 -15.22
N ASP A 194 8.82 -2.45 -16.52
CA ASP A 194 9.17 -1.14 -17.07
C ASP A 194 8.41 0.02 -16.38
N ASP A 195 7.21 -0.24 -15.86
CA ASP A 195 6.32 0.76 -15.24
C ASP A 195 6.27 0.68 -13.70
N PHE A 196 6.88 -0.33 -13.08
CA PHE A 196 6.79 -0.54 -11.63
C PHE A 196 8.05 -1.20 -11.03
N ASP A 197 8.64 -0.58 -10.02
CA ASP A 197 9.78 -1.11 -9.25
C ASP A 197 9.30 -1.82 -7.97
N ALA A 198 9.41 -3.15 -7.93
CA ALA A 198 8.98 -3.95 -6.77
C ALA A 198 9.82 -3.68 -5.51
N GLY A 199 11.03 -3.14 -5.66
CA GLY A 199 11.87 -2.69 -4.55
C GLY A 199 11.28 -1.52 -3.77
N THR A 200 10.32 -0.80 -4.35
CA THR A 200 9.63 0.29 -3.67
C THR A 200 8.51 -0.18 -2.75
N VAL A 201 8.08 -1.45 -2.79
CA VAL A 201 6.99 -1.97 -1.95
C VAL A 201 7.37 -1.94 -0.46
N ASP A 202 6.53 -1.35 0.40
CA ASP A 202 6.68 -1.41 1.85
C ASP A 202 6.13 -2.75 2.40
N PRO A 203 7.00 -3.67 2.86
CA PRO A 203 6.58 -4.97 3.38
C PRO A 203 5.62 -4.91 4.57
N ALA A 204 5.63 -3.81 5.34
CA ALA A 204 4.83 -3.67 6.54
C ALA A 204 3.33 -3.49 6.23
N THR A 205 3.02 -3.02 5.03
CA THR A 205 1.64 -2.74 4.59
C THR A 205 1.04 -3.89 3.77
N VAL A 206 1.89 -4.81 3.30
CA VAL A 206 1.50 -5.90 2.39
C VAL A 206 0.57 -6.90 3.06
N GLN A 207 -0.51 -7.24 2.37
CA GLN A 207 -1.41 -8.32 2.71
C GLN A 207 -1.69 -9.18 1.47
N PHE A 208 -1.61 -10.50 1.61
CA PHE A 208 -2.02 -11.44 0.57
C PHE A 208 -3.17 -12.31 1.08
N ALA A 209 -4.33 -12.22 0.41
CA ALA A 209 -5.58 -12.80 0.88
C ALA A 209 -5.83 -12.52 2.38
N GLY A 210 -5.58 -11.28 2.82
CA GLY A 210 -5.77 -10.85 4.21
C GLY A 210 -4.69 -11.31 5.21
N ALA A 211 -3.61 -11.95 4.76
CA ALA A 211 -2.49 -12.36 5.62
C ALA A 211 -1.27 -11.46 5.44
N ALA A 212 -0.62 -11.08 6.53
CA ALA A 212 0.68 -10.40 6.50
C ALA A 212 1.83 -11.39 6.17
N PRO A 213 2.91 -10.94 5.51
CA PRO A 213 4.05 -11.79 5.20
C PRO A 213 4.83 -12.15 6.48
N VAL A 214 5.40 -13.35 6.52
CA VAL A 214 6.30 -13.78 7.61
C VAL A 214 7.76 -13.46 7.36
N CYS A 215 8.13 -13.32 6.09
CA CYS A 215 9.42 -12.81 5.64
C CYS A 215 9.33 -12.42 4.16
N TRP A 216 10.30 -11.64 3.72
CA TRP A 216 10.43 -11.17 2.34
C TRP A 216 11.90 -11.03 1.97
N LYS A 217 12.18 -10.93 0.67
CA LYS A 217 13.50 -10.65 0.12
C LYS A 217 13.37 -10.13 -1.31
N LEU A 218 14.34 -9.35 -1.74
CA LEU A 218 14.56 -9.05 -3.15
C LEU A 218 15.33 -10.21 -3.81
N LYS A 219 14.87 -10.62 -4.98
CA LYS A 219 15.52 -11.61 -5.85
C LYS A 219 14.83 -11.56 -7.20
N ASP A 220 15.60 -11.54 -8.28
CA ASP A 220 15.15 -11.94 -9.62
C ASP A 220 14.42 -13.31 -9.58
N VAL A 221 13.10 -13.32 -9.74
CA VAL A 221 12.25 -14.51 -9.61
C VAL A 221 12.00 -15.17 -10.97
N ASP A 222 11.88 -14.39 -12.04
CA ASP A 222 11.56 -14.87 -13.39
C ASP A 222 12.75 -14.90 -14.36
N ASP A 223 13.95 -14.56 -13.87
CA ASP A 223 15.24 -14.55 -14.58
C ASP A 223 15.30 -13.52 -15.73
N ASP A 224 14.63 -12.37 -15.60
CA ASP A 224 14.61 -11.29 -16.60
C ASP A 224 15.73 -10.23 -16.41
N GLY A 225 16.39 -10.25 -15.24
CA GLY A 225 17.53 -9.42 -14.92
C GLY A 225 17.25 -8.22 -14.01
N ASP A 226 16.02 -8.02 -13.56
CA ASP A 226 15.69 -7.12 -12.44
C ASP A 226 15.36 -7.90 -11.15
N ASP A 227 15.34 -7.20 -10.01
CA ASP A 227 15.07 -7.85 -8.72
C ASP A 227 13.59 -7.69 -8.35
N ASP A 228 12.91 -8.82 -8.14
CA ASP A 228 11.51 -8.85 -7.69
C ASP A 228 11.38 -8.89 -6.17
N MET A 229 10.22 -8.49 -5.68
CA MET A 229 9.90 -8.58 -4.26
C MET A 229 9.18 -9.89 -3.94
N MET A 230 9.89 -10.83 -3.32
CA MET A 230 9.36 -12.15 -2.95
C MET A 230 8.92 -12.18 -1.48
N PHE A 231 7.63 -12.35 -1.26
CA PHE A 231 6.99 -12.51 0.05
C PHE A 231 6.70 -13.98 0.38
N HIS A 232 6.63 -14.30 1.67
CA HIS A 232 6.25 -15.62 2.16
C HIS A 232 5.09 -15.50 3.14
N PHE A 233 3.99 -16.21 2.91
CA PHE A 233 2.79 -16.18 3.75
C PHE A 233 2.50 -17.56 4.36
N ARG A 234 1.98 -17.60 5.58
CA ARG A 234 1.51 -18.85 6.18
C ARG A 234 0.18 -19.24 5.56
N THR A 235 0.09 -20.47 5.04
CA THR A 235 -1.15 -20.96 4.42
C THR A 235 -2.36 -20.93 5.37
N GLN A 236 -2.13 -21.01 6.68
CA GLN A 236 -3.21 -21.01 7.69
C GLN A 236 -3.78 -19.62 7.97
N ASP A 237 -3.07 -18.57 7.58
CA ASP A 237 -3.45 -17.19 7.84
C ASP A 237 -4.19 -16.59 6.62
N LEU A 238 -4.15 -17.28 5.47
CA LEU A 238 -4.83 -16.86 4.24
C LEU A 238 -6.34 -16.98 4.38
N ASN A 239 -7.05 -15.92 4.03
CA ASN A 239 -8.50 -15.87 3.94
C ASN A 239 -8.98 -16.37 2.57
N LEU A 240 -8.75 -17.65 2.31
CA LEU A 240 -9.22 -18.37 1.11
C LEU A 240 -10.11 -19.55 1.53
N ASP A 241 -11.05 -19.92 0.67
CA ASP A 241 -11.94 -21.08 0.87
C ASP A 241 -11.79 -22.13 -0.25
N GLN A 242 -12.65 -23.15 -0.29
CA GLN A 242 -12.55 -24.23 -1.28
C GLN A 242 -12.97 -23.80 -2.69
N ASP A 243 -13.67 -22.68 -2.81
CA ASP A 243 -14.25 -22.18 -4.05
C ASP A 243 -13.44 -21.01 -4.63
N SER A 244 -12.43 -20.53 -3.91
CA SER A 244 -11.52 -19.47 -4.36
C SER A 244 -10.74 -19.90 -5.62
N THR A 245 -10.80 -19.06 -6.66
CA THR A 245 -10.09 -19.26 -7.93
C THR A 245 -9.01 -18.21 -8.19
N GLU A 246 -8.95 -17.18 -7.36
CA GLU A 246 -8.05 -16.04 -7.46
C GLU A 246 -7.66 -15.61 -6.05
N ALA A 247 -6.48 -15.04 -5.90
CA ALA A 247 -6.04 -14.42 -4.65
C ALA A 247 -5.35 -13.09 -4.93
N THR A 248 -5.69 -12.10 -4.12
CA THR A 248 -5.23 -10.72 -4.28
C THR A 248 -4.15 -10.39 -3.24
N LEU A 249 -3.12 -9.70 -3.69
CA LEU A 249 -2.13 -9.00 -2.88
C LEU A 249 -2.47 -7.51 -2.90
N THR A 250 -2.51 -6.90 -1.71
CA THR A 250 -2.59 -5.44 -1.55
C THR A 250 -1.44 -4.95 -0.71
N GLY A 251 -1.13 -3.66 -0.82
CA GLY A 251 -0.11 -3.02 0.01
C GLY A 251 0.08 -1.56 -0.37
N GLN A 252 1.20 -1.01 0.03
CA GLN A 252 1.65 0.32 -0.37
C GLN A 252 3.13 0.28 -0.76
N THR A 253 3.53 1.19 -1.66
CA THR A 253 4.94 1.52 -1.82
C THR A 253 5.44 2.30 -0.60
N THR A 254 6.75 2.45 -0.48
CA THR A 254 7.43 3.32 0.49
C THR A 254 7.06 4.79 0.30
N GLN A 255 6.48 5.13 -0.85
CA GLN A 255 5.85 6.41 -1.15
C GLN A 255 4.32 6.38 -0.93
N GLY A 256 3.79 5.45 -0.13
CA GLY A 256 2.38 5.41 0.24
C GLY A 256 1.37 5.14 -0.90
N VAL A 257 1.83 4.88 -2.14
CA VAL A 257 0.95 4.54 -3.27
C VAL A 257 0.36 3.16 -3.04
N LEU A 258 -0.96 3.04 -3.06
CA LEU A 258 -1.64 1.75 -2.93
C LEU A 258 -1.31 0.85 -4.12
N ILE A 259 -1.04 -0.42 -3.85
CA ILE A 259 -0.82 -1.43 -4.89
C ILE A 259 -1.84 -2.55 -4.74
N GLU A 260 -2.25 -3.12 -5.87
CA GLU A 260 -3.07 -4.33 -5.93
C GLU A 260 -2.64 -5.20 -7.09
N GLY A 261 -2.50 -6.49 -6.85
CA GLY A 261 -2.24 -7.48 -7.88
C GLY A 261 -3.00 -8.75 -7.57
N SER A 262 -3.50 -9.43 -8.60
CA SER A 262 -4.21 -10.69 -8.46
C SER A 262 -3.64 -11.76 -9.38
N ASP A 263 -3.68 -13.00 -8.92
CA ASP A 263 -3.28 -14.17 -9.71
C ASP A 263 -4.18 -15.37 -9.37
N GLU A 264 -4.32 -16.28 -10.33
CA GLU A 264 -5.19 -17.44 -10.23
C GLU A 264 -4.64 -18.44 -9.20
N VAL A 265 -5.54 -19.05 -8.42
CA VAL A 265 -5.19 -20.10 -7.46
C VAL A 265 -6.05 -21.33 -7.67
N ARG A 266 -5.46 -22.50 -7.37
CA ARG A 266 -6.22 -23.75 -7.33
C ARG A 266 -6.22 -24.34 -5.94
N ILE A 267 -7.37 -24.30 -5.29
CA ILE A 267 -7.53 -24.88 -3.96
C ILE A 267 -7.67 -26.39 -4.09
N VAL A 268 -6.66 -27.11 -3.61
CA VAL A 268 -6.67 -28.56 -3.64
C VAL A 268 -7.27 -29.10 -2.34
N PRO A 269 -8.34 -29.91 -2.41
CA PRO A 269 -8.86 -30.58 -1.24
C PRO A 269 -7.76 -31.46 -0.66
N CYS A 270 -7.53 -31.40 0.66
CA CYS A 270 -6.81 -32.49 1.29
C CYS A 270 -7.58 -33.77 0.95
N CYS A 271 -6.88 -34.86 0.59
CA CYS A 271 -7.49 -36.11 0.17
C CYS A 271 -8.86 -36.36 0.81
N ARG A 272 -9.92 -36.52 -0.01
CA ARG A 272 -11.12 -37.19 0.47
C ARG A 272 -10.65 -38.51 1.08
N ARG A 273 -10.79 -38.65 2.40
CA ARG A 273 -10.75 -39.97 3.02
C ARG A 273 -11.90 -40.72 2.37
N SER A 274 -11.58 -41.55 1.38
CA SER A 274 -12.56 -42.35 0.68
C SER A 274 -13.26 -43.20 1.73
N LEU A 275 -14.46 -42.80 2.14
CA LEU A 275 -15.37 -43.66 2.89
C LEU A 275 -15.88 -44.70 1.89
N ILE A 276 -15.02 -45.64 1.52
CA ILE A 276 -15.45 -46.87 0.88
C ILE A 276 -16.29 -47.59 1.93
N ASN A 277 -17.61 -47.61 1.69
CA ASN A 277 -18.58 -48.50 2.30
C ASN A 277 -17.98 -49.87 2.58
N ARG A 278 -17.66 -50.19 3.83
CA ARG A 278 -17.61 -51.58 4.31
C ARG A 278 -19.00 -52.01 4.77
N PHE A 279 -19.95 -51.95 3.85
CA PHE A 279 -21.08 -52.87 3.88
C PHE A 279 -20.69 -54.07 3.01
N SER A 280 -19.89 -54.98 3.57
CA SER A 280 -19.82 -56.33 3.05
C SER A 280 -20.28 -57.27 4.14
N ARG A 281 -21.42 -57.89 3.87
CA ARG A 281 -22.01 -58.99 4.63
C ARG A 281 -20.99 -60.13 4.62
N ASP A 282 -20.50 -60.52 5.78
CA ASP A 282 -19.89 -61.83 6.00
C ASP A 282 -20.28 -62.32 7.40
N ILE A 283 -21.56 -62.66 7.55
CA ILE A 283 -22.01 -63.54 8.63
C ILE A 283 -21.51 -64.94 8.26
N ARG A 284 -20.38 -65.36 8.85
CA ARG A 284 -19.93 -66.76 8.77
C ARG A 284 -20.82 -67.62 9.68
N PRO A 285 -21.29 -68.80 9.22
CA PRO A 285 -21.91 -69.76 10.12
C PRO A 285 -20.82 -70.43 10.97
N VAL A 286 -20.98 -70.40 12.29
CA VAL A 286 -20.19 -71.21 13.21
C VAL A 286 -20.59 -72.67 13.00
N ARG A 287 -19.69 -73.48 12.43
CA ARG A 287 -19.75 -74.94 12.56
C ARG A 287 -18.47 -75.45 13.19
N ASN A 288 -18.69 -76.00 14.37
CA ASN A 288 -17.77 -76.69 15.24
C ASN A 288 -17.44 -78.06 14.65
N CYS A 289 -16.16 -78.37 14.39
CA CYS A 289 -15.70 -79.74 14.20
C CYS A 289 -14.26 -79.87 14.72
N ARG A 290 -14.12 -80.53 15.88
CA ARG A 290 -12.87 -81.09 16.37
C ARG A 290 -12.51 -82.33 15.55
N ASN A 291 -11.20 -82.52 15.44
CA ASN A 291 -10.46 -83.79 15.46
C ASN A 291 -10.10 -84.53 14.15
N ARG A 292 -8.78 -84.79 14.08
CA ARG A 292 -8.06 -85.97 13.57
C ARG A 292 -7.69 -86.02 12.07
N ASN A 293 -6.41 -85.70 11.83
CA ASN A 293 -5.52 -86.48 10.96
C ASN A 293 -5.53 -87.97 11.38
N PRO A 294 -5.15 -88.96 10.54
CA PRO A 294 -3.97 -88.89 9.65
C PRO A 294 -4.11 -89.64 8.30
N ILE A 295 -2.98 -89.71 7.57
CA ILE A 295 -2.51 -90.82 6.70
C ILE A 295 -2.38 -90.55 5.18
N ILE A 296 -1.12 -90.33 4.79
CA ILE A 296 -0.28 -91.01 3.77
C ILE A 296 -0.59 -90.89 2.26
N SER A 297 0.47 -90.46 1.54
CA SER A 297 0.88 -90.77 0.15
C SER A 297 0.04 -90.16 -0.99
N SER A 298 0.58 -89.80 -2.14
CA SER A 298 1.83 -90.18 -2.78
C SER A 298 2.31 -89.09 -3.75
N VAL A 299 3.63 -89.03 -3.90
CA VAL A 299 4.38 -88.30 -4.91
C VAL A 299 4.28 -89.03 -6.26
N LYS A 300 4.44 -88.26 -7.36
CA LYS A 300 4.71 -88.62 -8.78
C LYS A 300 3.52 -88.30 -9.69
N SER A 301 3.67 -87.81 -10.92
CA SER A 301 4.81 -87.36 -11.72
C SER A 301 4.22 -86.99 -13.10
N CYS A 302 4.72 -85.89 -13.67
CA CYS A 302 5.01 -85.67 -15.09
C CYS A 302 3.98 -86.02 -16.20
N LYS A 303 3.42 -84.94 -16.76
CA LYS A 303 3.26 -84.57 -18.19
C LYS A 303 3.14 -85.67 -19.27
N ARG A 304 2.09 -85.51 -20.10
CA ARG A 304 1.99 -85.48 -21.60
C ARG A 304 0.49 -85.68 -21.94
N ASN A 305 -0.13 -85.22 -23.02
CA ASN A 305 0.20 -84.50 -24.25
C ASN A 305 -1.15 -83.92 -24.78
N VAL A 306 -1.18 -82.66 -25.23
CA VAL A 306 -1.30 -82.20 -26.64
C VAL A 306 -2.64 -82.55 -27.33
N TYR A 307 -3.39 -81.54 -27.81
CA TYR A 307 -3.79 -81.36 -29.22
C TYR A 307 -4.63 -80.09 -29.45
N ASN A 308 -4.14 -79.20 -30.33
CA ASN A 308 -4.87 -78.55 -31.43
C ASN A 308 -3.85 -77.62 -32.13
N GLY A 309 -3.61 -77.68 -33.43
CA GLY A 309 -4.52 -77.98 -34.54
C GLY A 309 -4.62 -76.70 -35.38
N ARG A 310 -3.81 -76.58 -36.43
CA ARG A 310 -4.05 -75.64 -37.54
C ARG A 310 -3.74 -76.33 -38.86
N HIS A 311 -4.81 -76.71 -39.54
CA HIS A 311 -4.84 -76.95 -40.97
C HIS A 311 -5.04 -75.61 -41.69
N GLN A 312 -4.20 -75.33 -42.68
CA GLN A 312 -4.58 -74.60 -43.88
C GLN A 312 -4.55 -75.62 -45.03
N SER A 313 -5.69 -75.81 -45.69
CA SER A 313 -5.80 -76.55 -46.93
C SER A 313 -5.68 -75.59 -48.10
N ASN A 314 -4.85 -75.98 -49.07
CA ASN A 314 -4.94 -75.50 -50.44
C ASN A 314 -5.72 -76.56 -51.23
N ARG A 315 -6.74 -76.07 -51.96
CA ARG A 315 -7.71 -76.76 -52.84
C ARG A 315 -8.82 -77.57 -52.18
#